data_AF-A0A9E2DG02-F1
#
_entry.id   AF-A0A9E2DG02-F1
#
_cell.length_a   1.000
_cell.length_b   1.000
_cell.length_c   1.000
_cell.angle_alpha   90.00
_cell.angle_beta   90.00
_cell.angle_gamma   90.00
#
_symmetry.space_group_name_H-M   'P 1'
#
loop_
_entity.id
_entity.type
_entity.pdbx_description
1 polymer ?
#
loop_
_entity_poly.entity_id
_entity_poly.type
_entity_poly.pdbx_seq_one_letter_code
_entity_poly.pdbx_strand_id
1 'polypeptide(L)'
;MKHLWVILFVLSFSNSQNTIAVLDFKSNGISISEASSISEKLRTELFNNSDYRVVERDKLEAILEEKGLMQSGIVSDENIVNVGGLIGVDRIVVGTINKIGKLYSLSAR
;
A
#
# COMPACT_ATOMS: atom_id res chain seq x y z
N MET A 1 16.08 -16.56 42.70
CA MET A 1 15.09 -15.62 42.12
C MET A 1 15.68 -14.25 41.77
N LYS A 2 16.97 -14.15 41.36
CA LYS A 2 17.63 -12.85 41.08
C LYS A 2 18.05 -12.67 39.60
N HIS A 3 17.86 -13.70 38.77
CA HIS A 3 18.24 -13.69 37.35
C HIS A 3 17.04 -13.76 36.39
N LEU A 4 15.80 -13.80 36.92
CA LEU A 4 14.59 -13.87 36.11
C LEU A 4 14.33 -12.55 35.35
N TRP A 5 14.79 -11.41 35.89
CA TRP A 5 14.57 -10.09 35.29
C TRP A 5 15.40 -9.85 34.02
N VAL A 6 16.56 -10.49 33.91
CA VAL A 6 17.45 -10.36 32.74
C VAL A 6 16.87 -11.05 31.51
N ILE A 7 16.15 -12.17 31.70
CA ILE A 7 15.48 -12.90 30.61
C ILE A 7 14.29 -12.10 30.06
N LEU A 8 13.62 -11.30 30.91
CA LEU A 8 12.48 -10.46 30.50
C LEU A 8 12.91 -9.25 29.65
N PHE A 9 14.13 -8.73 29.87
CA PHE A 9 14.63 -7.54 29.17
C PHE A 9 15.08 -7.82 27.72
N VAL A 10 15.48 -9.06 27.41
CA VAL A 10 15.95 -9.46 26.08
C VAL A 10 14.79 -9.68 25.09
N LEU A 11 13.55 -9.81 25.56
CA LEU A 11 12.38 -10.17 24.75
C LEU A 11 11.69 -8.99 24.04
N SER A 12 12.10 -7.74 24.25
CA SER A 12 11.27 -6.58 23.86
C SER A 12 11.69 -5.83 22.57
N PHE A 13 12.67 -6.29 21.80
CA PHE A 13 12.95 -5.70 20.49
C PHE A 13 12.02 -6.27 19.40
N SER A 14 10.73 -6.00 19.51
CA SER A 14 9.82 -6.14 18.36
C SER A 14 9.94 -4.89 17.50
N ASN A 15 10.87 -4.89 16.54
CA ASN A 15 10.87 -3.92 15.45
C ASN A 15 9.68 -4.23 14.52
N SER A 16 8.49 -3.75 14.90
CA SER A 16 7.30 -3.83 14.05
C SER A 16 7.41 -2.77 12.96
N GLN A 17 7.90 -3.19 11.79
CA GLN A 17 7.99 -2.33 10.61
C GLN A 17 6.58 -2.15 10.03
N ASN A 18 6.14 -0.90 9.82
CA ASN A 18 4.79 -0.60 9.36
C ASN A 18 4.55 -1.19 7.97
N THR A 19 3.52 -1.99 7.82
CA THR A 19 3.16 -2.62 6.56
C THR A 19 2.36 -1.65 5.69
N ILE A 20 2.74 -1.51 4.43
CA ILE A 20 2.08 -0.58 3.51
C ILE A 20 1.74 -1.24 2.17
N ALA A 21 0.53 -1.01 1.68
CA ALA A 21 0.10 -1.34 0.32
C ALA A 21 -0.03 -0.07 -0.51
N VAL A 22 0.31 -0.12 -1.80
CA VAL A 22 0.04 0.96 -2.76
C VAL A 22 -0.83 0.40 -3.87
N LEU A 23 -2.06 0.88 -3.94
CA LEU A 23 -2.96 0.53 -5.04
C LEU A 23 -2.62 1.33 -6.29
N ASP A 24 -2.99 0.80 -7.45
CA ASP A 24 -2.83 1.53 -8.70
C ASP A 24 -3.64 2.83 -8.67
N PHE A 25 -2.98 3.93 -9.02
CA PHE A 25 -3.61 5.23 -9.05
C PHE A 25 -4.66 5.31 -10.15
N LYS A 26 -5.78 5.95 -9.83
CA LYS A 26 -6.82 6.24 -10.81
C LYS A 26 -6.27 7.20 -11.86
N SER A 27 -6.56 6.93 -13.12
CA SER A 27 -6.16 7.77 -14.25
C SER A 27 -7.31 8.68 -14.66
N ASN A 28 -7.00 9.96 -14.88
CA ASN A 28 -7.91 10.93 -15.49
C ASN A 28 -7.16 11.76 -16.52
N GLY A 29 -7.44 11.53 -17.80
CA GLY A 29 -6.75 12.19 -18.91
C GLY A 29 -5.34 11.64 -19.21
N ILE A 30 -4.99 10.47 -18.68
CA ILE A 30 -3.77 9.70 -18.98
C ILE A 30 -4.13 8.22 -19.19
N SER A 31 -3.21 7.44 -19.75
CA SER A 31 -3.42 5.99 -19.88
C SER A 31 -3.30 5.28 -18.52
N ILE A 32 -3.97 4.13 -18.41
CA ILE A 32 -3.87 3.25 -17.23
C ILE A 32 -2.41 2.77 -17.04
N SER A 33 -1.69 2.52 -18.13
CA SER A 33 -0.28 2.09 -18.08
C SER A 33 0.65 3.19 -17.53
N GLU A 34 0.43 4.45 -17.90
CA GLU A 34 1.17 5.58 -17.31
C GLU A 34 0.88 5.71 -15.82
N ALA A 35 -0.39 5.59 -15.41
CA ALA A 35 -0.77 5.66 -14.00
C ALA A 35 -0.16 4.52 -13.17
N SER A 36 -0.19 3.30 -13.72
CA SER A 36 0.42 2.11 -13.12
C SER A 36 1.93 2.27 -12.97
N SER A 37 2.61 2.80 -13.99
CA SER A 37 4.06 3.07 -13.96
C SER A 37 4.45 4.09 -12.88
N ILE A 38 3.63 5.14 -12.69
CA ILE A 38 3.84 6.13 -11.62
C ILE A 38 3.58 5.51 -10.24
N SER A 39 2.57 4.66 -10.12
CA SER A 39 2.26 3.92 -8.88
C SER A 39 3.40 2.97 -8.50
N GLU A 40 3.97 2.27 -9.48
CA GLU A 40 5.12 1.38 -9.30
C GLU A 40 6.37 2.13 -8.85
N LYS A 41 6.60 3.34 -9.40
CA LYS A 41 7.67 4.20 -8.95
C LYS A 41 7.51 4.55 -7.47
N LEU A 42 6.30 4.90 -7.03
CA LEU A 42 6.04 5.16 -5.60
C LEU A 42 6.27 3.91 -4.74
N ARG A 43 5.83 2.72 -5.18
CA ARG A 43 6.13 1.46 -4.48
C ARG A 43 7.62 1.26 -4.30
N THR A 44 8.39 1.47 -5.36
CA THR A 44 9.85 1.32 -5.34
C THR A 44 10.49 2.28 -4.33
N GLU A 45 10.07 3.56 -4.31
CA GLU A 45 10.59 4.54 -3.34
C GLU A 45 10.23 4.16 -1.89
N LEU A 46 9.01 3.66 -1.65
CA LEU A 46 8.59 3.17 -0.34
C LEU A 46 9.33 1.89 0.07
N PHE A 47 9.64 1.01 -0.88
CA PHE A 47 10.37 -0.22 -0.64
C PHE A 47 11.82 0.05 -0.27
N ASN A 48 12.43 1.06 -0.91
CA ASN A 48 13.77 1.53 -0.59
C ASN A 48 13.83 2.26 0.76
N ASN A 49 12.68 2.66 1.32
CA ASN A 49 12.59 3.25 2.63
C ASN A 49 12.51 2.15 3.71
N SER A 50 13.50 2.10 4.60
CA SER A 50 13.60 1.10 5.68
C SER A 50 12.49 1.20 6.74
N ASP A 51 11.63 2.20 6.71
CA ASP A 51 10.55 2.36 7.69
C ASP A 51 9.31 1.53 7.35
N TYR A 52 9.21 1.02 6.12
CA TYR A 52 8.02 0.34 5.62
C TYR A 52 8.31 -1.07 5.09
N ARG A 53 7.38 -1.98 5.35
CA ARG A 53 7.30 -3.28 4.68
C ARG A 53 6.25 -3.19 3.58
N VAL A 54 6.70 -2.96 2.34
CA VAL A 54 5.81 -2.81 1.19
C VAL A 54 5.26 -4.17 0.73
N VAL A 55 3.96 -4.25 0.49
CA VAL A 55 3.32 -5.43 -0.11
C VAL A 55 3.54 -5.42 -1.62
N GLU A 56 4.06 -6.53 -2.14
CA GLU A 56 4.26 -6.74 -3.57
C GLU A 56 2.94 -6.67 -4.35
N ARG A 57 3.01 -6.14 -5.58
CA ARG A 57 1.85 -5.98 -6.47
C ARG A 57 1.12 -7.30 -6.72
N ASP A 58 1.85 -8.35 -7.11
CA ASP A 58 1.25 -9.65 -7.47
C ASP A 58 0.50 -10.28 -6.30
N LYS A 59 1.04 -10.12 -5.08
CA LYS A 59 0.38 -10.57 -3.85
C LYS A 59 -0.90 -9.77 -3.57
N LEU A 60 -0.86 -8.46 -3.80
CA LEU A 60 -2.01 -7.57 -3.71
C LEU A 60 -3.11 -7.98 -4.70
N GLU A 61 -2.75 -8.19 -5.96
CA GLU A 61 -3.68 -8.62 -7.02
C GLU A 61 -4.30 -9.97 -6.71
N ALA A 62 -3.50 -10.97 -6.29
CA ALA A 62 -4.01 -12.28 -5.92
C ALA A 62 -5.05 -12.21 -4.79
N ILE A 63 -4.81 -11.39 -3.75
CA ILE A 63 -5.76 -11.20 -2.65
C ILE A 63 -7.03 -10.51 -3.15
N LEU A 64 -6.90 -9.46 -3.97
CA LEU A 64 -8.06 -8.73 -4.51
C LEU A 64 -8.89 -9.59 -5.46
N GLU A 65 -8.26 -10.48 -6.24
CA GLU A 65 -8.91 -11.44 -7.12
C GLU A 65 -9.64 -12.52 -6.30
N GLU A 66 -8.99 -13.11 -5.29
CA GLU A 66 -9.60 -14.11 -4.39
C GLU A 66 -10.86 -13.56 -3.72
N LYS A 67 -10.85 -12.27 -3.36
CA LYS A 67 -11.99 -11.61 -2.71
C LYS A 67 -13.01 -11.00 -3.69
N GLY A 68 -12.82 -11.14 -5.00
CA GLY A 68 -13.75 -10.60 -6.02
C GLY A 68 -13.79 -9.07 -6.11
N LEU A 69 -12.75 -8.39 -5.61
CA LEU A 69 -12.68 -6.94 -5.51
C LEU A 69 -12.16 -6.27 -6.79
N MET A 70 -11.42 -7.01 -7.63
CA MET A 70 -10.93 -6.50 -8.91
C MET A 70 -12.04 -6.31 -9.95
N GLN A 71 -13.00 -7.25 -10.03
CA GLN A 71 -14.07 -7.21 -11.04
C GLN A 71 -15.12 -6.13 -10.80
N SER A 72 -15.23 -5.67 -9.57
CA SER A 72 -16.36 -4.87 -9.11
C SER A 72 -16.06 -3.37 -9.09
N GLY A 73 -14.82 -2.96 -9.43
CA GLY A 73 -14.41 -1.55 -9.35
C GLY A 73 -14.49 -0.98 -7.93
N ILE A 74 -14.57 -1.87 -6.93
CA ILE A 74 -15.00 -1.60 -5.55
C ILE A 74 -13.99 -0.82 -4.73
N VAL A 75 -12.77 -0.60 -5.21
CA VAL A 75 -11.82 0.31 -4.57
C VAL A 75 -12.22 1.78 -4.83
N SER A 76 -13.43 2.12 -4.39
CA SER A 76 -13.88 3.46 -4.06
C SER A 76 -13.36 3.83 -2.67
N ASP A 77 -13.35 5.13 -2.37
CA ASP A 77 -12.83 5.64 -1.10
C ASP A 77 -13.53 5.05 0.13
N GLU A 78 -14.77 4.62 -0.03
CA GLU A 78 -15.62 4.04 0.99
C GLU A 78 -15.17 2.64 1.45
N ASN A 79 -14.50 1.88 0.57
CA ASN A 79 -14.12 0.49 0.84
C ASN A 79 -12.63 0.31 1.15
N ILE A 80 -11.83 1.37 1.08
CA ILE A 80 -10.37 1.33 1.28
C ILE A 80 -9.99 0.71 2.62
N VAL A 81 -10.73 1.02 3.69
CA VAL A 81 -10.46 0.49 5.04
C VAL A 81 -10.65 -1.02 5.07
N ASN A 82 -11.72 -1.52 4.45
CA ASN A 82 -12.01 -2.96 4.36
C ASN A 82 -10.94 -3.66 3.51
N VAL A 83 -10.56 -3.04 2.39
CA VAL A 83 -9.49 -3.55 1.52
C VAL A 83 -8.16 -3.66 2.29
N GLY A 84 -7.78 -2.63 3.05
CA GLY A 84 -6.58 -2.65 3.89
C GLY A 84 -6.60 -3.79 4.93
N GLY A 85 -7.74 -4.01 5.58
CA GLY A 85 -7.93 -5.11 6.52
C GLY A 85 -7.85 -6.49 5.85
N LEU A 86 -8.37 -6.64 4.63
CA LEU A 86 -8.30 -7.90 3.87
C LEU A 86 -6.87 -8.23 3.41
N ILE A 87 -6.09 -7.22 3.03
CA ILE A 87 -4.68 -7.38 2.64
C ILE A 87 -3.80 -7.61 3.87
N GLY A 88 -4.24 -7.14 5.04
CA GLY A 88 -3.49 -7.23 6.30
C GLY A 88 -2.36 -6.21 6.37
N VAL A 89 -2.64 -4.96 5.98
CA VAL A 89 -1.68 -3.86 6.03
C VAL A 89 -2.08 -2.80 7.05
N ASP A 90 -1.09 -2.16 7.66
CA ASP A 90 -1.29 -1.06 8.60
C ASP A 90 -1.67 0.24 7.88
N ARG A 91 -1.21 0.39 6.64
CA ARG A 91 -1.45 1.56 5.79
C ARG A 91 -1.72 1.14 4.35
N ILE A 92 -2.59 1.90 3.70
CA ILE A 92 -2.88 1.74 2.28
C ILE A 92 -2.82 3.10 1.61
N VAL A 93 -2.09 3.18 0.51
CA VAL A 93 -1.95 4.40 -0.28
C VAL A 93 -2.88 4.28 -1.48
N VAL A 94 -3.72 5.29 -1.64
CA VAL A 94 -4.55 5.47 -2.82
C VAL A 94 -4.30 6.84 -3.43
N GLY A 95 -4.50 6.95 -4.74
CA GLY A 95 -4.26 8.21 -5.42
C GLY A 95 -4.94 8.32 -6.77
N THR A 96 -4.88 9.52 -7.31
CA THR A 96 -5.37 9.86 -8.64
C THR A 96 -4.36 10.74 -9.35
N ILE A 97 -4.14 10.46 -10.64
CA ILE A 97 -3.35 11.29 -11.53
C ILE A 97 -4.27 11.93 -12.54
N ASN A 98 -4.27 13.26 -12.58
CA ASN A 98 -5.08 14.08 -13.45
C ASN A 98 -4.21 14.83 -14.46
N LYS A 99 -4.61 14.86 -15.72
CA LYS A 99 -4.02 15.74 -16.73
C LYS A 99 -4.90 16.97 -16.95
N ILE A 100 -4.33 18.15 -16.76
CA ILE A 100 -4.99 19.45 -16.92
C ILE A 100 -4.23 20.24 -17.98
N GLY A 101 -4.70 20.15 -19.23
CA GLY A 101 -4.00 20.71 -20.38
C GLY A 101 -2.63 20.06 -20.58
N LYS A 102 -1.56 20.79 -20.24
CA LYS A 102 -0.16 20.31 -20.28
C LYS A 102 0.40 19.94 -18.91
N LEU A 103 -0.36 20.14 -17.83
CA LEU A 103 0.08 19.87 -16.46
C LEU A 103 -0.45 18.51 -15.99
N TYR A 104 0.32 17.86 -15.13
CA TYR A 104 -0.07 16.65 -14.43
C TYR A 104 -0.21 16.96 -12.95
N SER A 105 -1.35 16.60 -12.35
CA SER A 105 -1.63 16.74 -10.92
C SER A 105 -1.75 15.35 -10.32
N LEU A 106 -0.87 15.02 -9.39
CA LEU A 106 -0.92 13.80 -8.60
C LEU A 106 -1.43 14.13 -7.19
N SER A 107 -2.36 13.32 -6.71
CA SER A 107 -2.81 13.35 -5.32
C SER A 107 -2.81 11.94 -4.78
N ALA A 108 -2.18 11.74 -3.62
CA ALA A 108 -2.13 10.46 -2.91
C ALA A 108 -2.36 10.69 -1.42
N ARG A 109 -2.96 9.72 -0.75
CA ARG A 109 -3.24 9.73 0.70
C ARG A 109 -3.14 8.32 1.26
#